data_AF-A0A7S0E9F7-F1
#
_entry.id   AF-A0A7S0E9F7-F1
#
_cell.length_a   1.000
_cell.length_b   1.000
_cell.length_c   1.000
_cell.angle_alpha   90.00
_cell.angle_beta   90.00
_cell.angle_gamma   90.00
#
_symmetry.space_group_name_H-M   'P 1'
#
loop_
_entity.id
_entity.type
_entity.pdbx_description
1 polymer ?
#
loop_
_entity_poly.entity_id
_entity_poly.type
_entity_poly.pdbx_seq_one_letter_code
_entity_poly.pdbx_strand_id
1 'polypeptide(L)'
;GGLCPLAAAAFAASAVAAAAPIVLPSSTYVKLFGLVGAAQHNAKIGVVESYDSGAERYTVKLSDGTRLALRQACLLQMLQVRVAGLEGELAVHNGQAGTIFDYEP
;
A
#
# COMPACT_ATOMS: atom_id res chain seq x y z
N GLY A 1 43.19 -9.45 -33.98
CA GLY A 1 42.23 -9.46 -32.85
C GLY A 1 42.71 -8.47 -31.82
N GLY A 2 41.89 -7.65 -31.17
CA GLY A 2 40.46 -7.45 -31.21
C GLY A 2 40.20 -6.41 -30.11
N LEU A 3 39.79 -5.21 -30.48
CA LEU A 3 39.39 -4.15 -29.55
C LEU A 3 37.91 -3.87 -29.82
N CYS A 4 37.03 -4.25 -28.91
CA CYS A 4 35.65 -3.77 -28.86
C CYS A 4 35.31 -3.46 -27.39
N PRO A 5 35.01 -2.20 -27.03
CA PRO A 5 34.80 -1.80 -25.65
C PRO A 5 33.39 -2.08 -25.16
N LEU A 6 33.31 -2.29 -23.83
CA LEU A 6 32.23 -1.95 -22.91
C LEU A 6 30.87 -1.57 -23.54
N ALA A 7 29.95 -2.53 -23.62
CA ALA A 7 28.53 -2.23 -23.79
C ALA A 7 27.95 -1.90 -22.42
N ALA A 8 27.91 -0.61 -22.08
CA ALA A 8 27.07 -0.10 -21.01
C ALA A 8 25.61 -0.34 -21.41
N ALA A 9 24.93 -1.25 -20.71
CA ALA A 9 23.51 -1.47 -20.89
C ALA A 9 22.75 -0.20 -20.49
N ALA A 10 22.13 0.43 -21.48
CA ALA A 10 21.27 1.58 -21.28
C ALA A 10 20.10 1.20 -20.38
N PHE A 11 19.97 1.86 -19.22
CA PHE A 11 18.71 1.88 -18.49
C PHE A 11 17.69 2.61 -19.37
N ALA A 12 16.76 1.86 -19.95
CA ALA A 12 15.60 2.45 -20.61
C ALA A 12 14.77 3.16 -19.52
N ALA A 13 14.75 4.49 -19.57
CA ALA A 13 13.83 5.30 -18.79
C ALA A 13 12.40 4.93 -19.22
N SER A 14 11.67 4.22 -18.36
CA SER A 14 10.27 3.89 -18.57
C SER A 14 9.45 5.19 -18.58
N ALA A 15 8.71 5.42 -19.65
CA ALA A 15 7.79 6.54 -19.74
C ALA A 15 6.69 6.35 -18.70
N VAL A 16 6.64 7.24 -17.70
CA VAL A 16 5.51 7.32 -16.76
C VAL A 16 4.33 7.86 -17.56
N ALA A 17 3.59 6.96 -18.21
CA ALA A 17 2.24 7.23 -18.65
C ALA A 17 1.48 7.79 -17.44
N ALA A 18 0.75 8.90 -17.62
CA ALA A 18 -0.05 9.52 -16.58
C ALA A 18 -0.94 8.45 -15.93
N ALA A 19 -0.47 7.91 -14.81
CA ALA A 19 -1.09 6.78 -14.17
C ALA A 19 -2.43 7.28 -13.64
N ALA A 20 -3.53 6.65 -14.07
CA ALA A 20 -4.80 6.81 -13.39
C ALA A 20 -4.55 6.67 -11.87
N PRO A 21 -5.20 7.48 -11.02
CA PRO A 21 -5.00 7.39 -9.58
C PRO A 21 -5.14 5.94 -9.16
N ILE A 22 -4.12 5.43 -8.47
CA ILE A 22 -4.10 4.03 -8.02
C ILE A 22 -5.11 3.93 -6.88
N VAL A 23 -6.32 3.51 -7.23
CA VAL A 23 -7.45 3.31 -6.31
C VAL A 23 -7.33 1.92 -5.71
N LEU A 24 -7.56 1.81 -4.39
CA LEU A 24 -7.59 0.51 -3.72
C LEU A 24 -8.78 -0.31 -4.26
N PRO A 25 -8.55 -1.54 -4.74
CA PRO A 25 -9.63 -2.36 -5.25
C PRO A 25 -10.59 -2.76 -4.12
N SER A 26 -11.84 -3.06 -4.48
CA SER A 26 -12.78 -3.69 -3.56
C SER A 26 -12.20 -4.98 -2.97
N SER A 27 -12.65 -5.34 -1.77
CA SER A 27 -12.13 -6.47 -0.97
C SER A 27 -10.71 -6.28 -0.43
N THR A 28 -10.14 -5.08 -0.53
CA THR A 28 -8.84 -4.77 0.09
C THR A 28 -9.00 -4.60 1.60
N TYR A 29 -8.17 -5.29 2.38
CA TYR A 29 -8.08 -5.09 3.83
C TYR A 29 -7.30 -3.81 4.14
N VAL A 30 -7.86 -3.00 5.04
CA VAL A 30 -7.29 -1.73 5.45
C VAL A 30 -7.36 -1.58 6.97
N LYS A 31 -6.33 -0.98 7.55
CA LYS A 31 -6.34 -0.49 8.93
C LYS A 31 -6.68 0.99 8.93
N LEU A 32 -7.62 1.39 9.79
CA LEU A 32 -8.07 2.77 9.90
C LEU A 32 -7.13 3.53 10.83
N PHE A 33 -6.68 4.72 10.42
CA PHE A 33 -5.84 5.59 11.23
C PHE A 33 -6.14 7.07 10.96
N GLY A 34 -5.67 7.96 11.85
CA GLY A 34 -5.75 9.40 11.65
C GLY A 34 -7.18 9.99 11.62
N LEU A 35 -8.21 9.25 12.06
CA LEU A 35 -9.57 9.76 12.14
C LEU A 35 -9.71 10.71 13.33
N VAL A 36 -10.20 11.93 13.07
CA VAL A 36 -10.46 12.94 14.11
C VAL A 36 -11.92 12.88 14.58
N GLY A 37 -12.88 13.00 13.66
CA GLY A 37 -14.31 13.02 14.00
C GLY A 37 -14.90 11.65 14.38
N ALA A 38 -14.14 10.57 14.14
CA ALA A 38 -14.55 9.20 14.40
C ALA A 38 -13.37 8.39 14.99
N ALA A 39 -12.62 9.00 15.90
CA ALA A 39 -11.38 8.48 16.45
C ALA A 39 -11.54 7.08 17.11
N GLN A 40 -12.73 6.74 17.58
CA GLN A 40 -13.07 5.42 18.13
C GLN A 40 -12.93 4.26 17.12
N HIS A 41 -12.79 4.57 15.82
CA HIS A 41 -12.54 3.57 14.79
C HIS A 41 -11.07 3.46 14.38
N ASN A 42 -10.18 4.28 14.93
CA ASN A 42 -8.74 4.13 14.70
C ASN A 42 -8.25 2.76 15.22
N ALA A 43 -7.21 2.23 14.57
CA ALA A 43 -6.65 0.90 14.75
C ALA A 43 -7.59 -0.29 14.43
N LYS A 44 -8.86 -0.05 14.09
CA LYS A 44 -9.75 -1.10 13.59
C LYS A 44 -9.37 -1.51 12.17
N ILE A 45 -9.71 -2.75 11.82
CA ILE A 45 -9.53 -3.31 10.48
C ILE A 45 -10.89 -3.31 9.78
N GLY A 46 -10.88 -2.92 8.51
CA GLY A 46 -12.04 -2.97 7.63
C GLY A 46 -11.69 -3.51 6.24
N VAL A 47 -12.72 -3.67 5.43
CA VAL A 47 -12.61 -4.09 4.03
C VAL A 47 -13.20 -3.00 3.15
N VAL A 48 -12.48 -2.63 2.09
CA VAL A 48 -12.96 -1.70 1.07
C VAL A 48 -14.12 -2.35 0.31
N GLU A 49 -15.31 -1.76 0.33
CA GLU A 49 -16.43 -2.17 -0.51
C GLU A 49 -16.39 -1.45 -1.87
N SER A 50 -16.14 -0.14 -1.87
CA SER A 50 -16.13 0.69 -3.09
C SER A 50 -15.32 1.97 -2.90
N TYR A 51 -15.00 2.63 -4.03
CA TYR A 51 -14.46 3.98 -4.09
C TYR A 51 -15.43 4.90 -4.83
N ASP A 52 -15.77 6.03 -4.22
CA ASP A 52 -16.53 7.11 -4.83
C ASP A 52 -15.55 8.16 -5.35
N SER A 53 -15.45 8.28 -6.67
CA SER A 53 -14.58 9.25 -7.34
C SER A 53 -15.09 10.68 -7.27
N GLY A 54 -16.39 10.90 -7.07
CA GLY A 54 -16.96 12.24 -6.90
C GLY A 54 -16.72 12.81 -5.50
N ALA A 55 -16.75 11.94 -4.48
CA ALA A 55 -16.49 12.33 -3.08
C ALA A 55 -15.02 12.16 -2.65
N GLU A 56 -14.20 11.48 -3.46
CA GLU A 56 -12.83 11.05 -3.14
C GLU A 56 -12.74 10.27 -1.83
N ARG A 57 -13.68 9.34 -1.65
CA ARG A 57 -13.84 8.55 -0.42
C ARG A 57 -14.08 7.08 -0.71
N TYR A 58 -13.51 6.24 0.14
CA TYR A 58 -13.76 4.81 0.17
C TYR A 58 -14.91 4.50 1.11
N THR A 59 -15.79 3.59 0.70
CA THR A 59 -16.70 2.92 1.62
C THR A 59 -15.96 1.73 2.23
N VAL A 60 -15.71 1.79 3.54
CA VAL A 60 -15.04 0.72 4.29
C VAL A 60 -16.02 0.08 5.25
N LYS A 61 -16.15 -1.23 5.17
CA LYS A 61 -16.97 -2.04 6.08
C LYS A 61 -16.10 -2.61 7.19
N LEU A 62 -16.49 -2.33 8.43
CA LEU A 62 -15.89 -2.91 9.63
C LEU A 62 -16.52 -4.27 9.97
N SER A 63 -15.87 -5.03 10.84
CA SER A 63 -16.33 -6.35 11.29
C SER A 63 -17.68 -6.33 12.02
N ASP A 64 -18.02 -5.21 12.68
CA ASP A 64 -19.31 -4.98 13.34
C ASP A 64 -20.45 -4.62 12.36
N GLY A 65 -20.16 -4.58 11.06
CA GLY A 65 -21.12 -4.22 10.01
C GLY A 65 -21.23 -2.71 9.75
N THR A 66 -20.54 -1.87 10.53
CA THR A 66 -20.49 -0.42 10.31
C THR A 66 -19.83 -0.09 8.97
N ARG A 67 -20.40 0.87 8.24
CA ARG A 67 -19.81 1.41 7.01
C ARG A 67 -19.38 2.84 7.22
N LEU A 68 -18.15 3.15 6.82
CA LEU A 68 -17.55 4.48 6.95
C LEU A 68 -17.10 4.99 5.59
N ALA A 69 -17.38 6.26 5.30
CA ALA A 69 -16.87 6.97 4.12
C ALA A 69 -15.57 7.69 4.47
N LEU A 70 -14.43 7.13 4.07
CA LEU A 70 -13.10 7.52 4.53
C LEU A 70 -12.23 8.03 3.39
N ARG A 71 -11.38 9.03 3.66
CA ARG A 71 -10.34 9.46 2.71
C ARG A 71 -9.23 8.42 2.65
N GLN A 72 -8.52 8.35 1.53
CA GLN A 72 -7.36 7.47 1.36
C GLN A 72 -6.30 7.68 2.46
N ALA A 73 -6.09 8.94 2.88
CA ALA A 73 -5.14 9.29 3.94
C ALA A 73 -5.46 8.69 5.32
N CYS A 74 -6.65 8.12 5.51
CA CYS A 74 -7.05 7.47 6.76
C CYS A 74 -6.98 5.92 6.66
N LEU A 75 -6.43 5.38 5.57
CA LEU A 75 -6.40 3.95 5.27
C LEU A 75 -4.97 3.47 5.07
N LEU A 76 -4.55 2.50 5.88
CA LEU A 76 -3.32 1.75 5.65
C LEU A 76 -3.68 0.44 4.96
N GLN A 77 -3.19 0.24 3.74
CA GLN A 77 -3.41 -1.00 3.01
C GLN A 77 -2.64 -2.16 3.64
N MET A 78 -3.35 -3.23 3.98
CA MET A 78 -2.75 -4.45 4.51
C MET A 78 -2.37 -5.38 3.37
N LEU A 79 -1.12 -5.24 2.90
CA LEU A 79 -0.57 -6.06 1.82
C LEU A 79 0.26 -7.22 2.37
N GLN A 80 0.15 -8.38 1.72
CA GLN A 80 1.16 -9.41 1.87
C GLN A 80 2.40 -9.01 1.08
N VAL A 81 3.54 -9.05 1.77
CA VAL A 81 4.83 -8.67 1.22
C VAL A 81 5.87 -9.72 1.55
N ARG A 82 6.95 -9.72 0.77
CA ARG A 82 8.17 -10.44 1.10
C ARG A 82 9.24 -9.42 1.46
N VAL A 83 9.88 -9.63 2.60
CA VAL A 83 10.98 -8.79 3.05
C VAL A 83 12.20 -9.07 2.18
N ALA A 84 12.86 -8.01 1.69
CA ALA A 84 14.06 -8.12 0.87
C ALA A 84 14.97 -6.89 1.10
N GLY A 85 16.27 -7.04 0.83
CA GLY A 85 17.22 -5.94 0.90
C GLY A 85 17.64 -5.51 2.31
N LEU A 86 17.33 -6.30 3.35
CA LEU A 86 17.85 -6.05 4.69
C LEU A 86 19.34 -6.44 4.78
N GLU A 87 20.10 -5.68 5.58
CA GLU A 87 21.54 -5.85 5.79
C GLU A 87 21.87 -6.14 7.27
N GLY A 88 23.11 -6.54 7.55
CA GLY A 88 23.58 -6.83 8.90
C GLY A 88 22.83 -8.00 9.55
N GLU A 89 22.54 -7.89 10.85
CA GLU A 89 21.85 -8.92 11.63
C GLU A 89 20.40 -9.13 11.16
N LEU A 90 19.78 -8.11 10.54
CA LEU A 90 18.41 -8.18 10.04
C LEU A 90 18.29 -8.91 8.70
N ALA A 91 19.41 -9.16 8.00
CA ALA A 91 19.43 -9.89 6.73
C ALA A 91 18.80 -11.30 6.86
N VAL A 92 18.77 -11.87 8.06
CA VAL A 92 18.09 -13.15 8.38
C VAL A 92 16.59 -13.13 8.09
N HIS A 93 15.96 -11.95 8.07
CA HIS A 93 14.54 -11.78 7.78
C HIS A 93 14.23 -11.66 6.28
N ASN A 94 15.24 -11.50 5.42
CA ASN A 94 15.03 -11.50 3.98
C ASN A 94 14.41 -12.83 3.52
N GLY A 95 13.51 -12.74 2.55
CA GLY A 95 12.74 -13.87 2.06
C GLY A 95 11.56 -14.25 2.95
N GLN A 96 11.40 -13.71 4.16
CA GLN A 96 10.21 -13.98 4.97
C GLN A 96 8.98 -13.26 4.39
N ALA A 97 7.83 -13.94 4.43
CA ALA A 97 6.54 -13.37 4.06
C ALA A 97 5.87 -12.77 5.30
N GLY A 98 5.20 -11.63 5.14
CA GLY A 98 4.49 -10.95 6.21
C GLY A 98 3.38 -10.06 5.68
N THR A 99 2.61 -9.46 6.60
CA THR A 99 1.56 -8.49 6.26
C THR A 99 1.96 -7.13 6.81
N ILE A 100 1.83 -6.08 6.00
CA ILE A 100 1.94 -4.71 6.49
C ILE A 100 0.79 -4.46 7.47
N PHE A 101 1.12 -4.24 8.74
CA PHE A 101 0.14 -4.08 9.81
C PHE A 101 0.10 -2.66 10.39
N ASP A 102 1.24 -1.97 10.40
CA ASP A 102 1.37 -0.59 10.87
C ASP A 102 2.62 0.07 10.26
N TYR A 103 2.71 1.40 10.38
CA TYR A 103 3.91 2.16 10.07
C TYR A 103 3.99 3.43 10.92
N GLU A 104 5.20 3.82 11.29
CA GLU A 104 5.48 5.14 11.85
C GLU A 104 6.23 5.94 10.77
N PRO A 105 5.70 7.09 10.32
CA PRO A 105 6.30 7.89 9.25
C PRO A 105 7.62 8.56 9.65
#